data_AF-A0A9E2KCJ6-F1
#
_entry.id   AF-A0A9E2KCJ6-F1
#
_cell.length_a   1.000
_cell.length_b   1.000
_cell.length_c   1.000
_cell.angle_alpha   90.00
_cell.angle_beta   90.00
_cell.angle_gamma   90.00
#
_symmetry.space_group_name_H-M   'P 1'
#
loop_
_entity.id
_entity.type
_entity.pdbx_description
1 polymer ?
#
loop_
_entity_poly.entity_id
_entity_poly.type
_entity_poly.pdbx_seq_one_letter_code
_entity_poly.pdbx_strand_id
1 'polypeptide(L)'
;DDYFYPSSYPLPTGEGKDGVVANARREAINDMVKRVGTTIKSYNASYNKSIQFGISPPGIWKNSSSDATGSDTAGRESYYAVFADCRTWIQNEWIDYIAPQIYWQTGHSKADYETLVKWWSNEVSGTNVKLYIGQGIYTDAVAKEIDTQLSINKKYQAVKGSIYFSLKDLLNNRMSCKDKITSFYKNNTSTGDSGSQNSGSTGNNSGSSGSSSNNGSSSNNNSNSNNNSSGSNSGATSAIGKNGIVTATSLNIRAGARVDRDIVATVSEGTQLSILDILGDWYKVKLVNGTVGWANSSYIKVSTTTSDSTTGSNQTTNSESSTISFPAQGIVTATTLNVRSGARVDREVIAKITKDTKVTVASELNGWYKIKLTNGTVGWVSKDYIQVSSSSTSSGSTTNSSFPRTGIVTVSSLNIRSGARVDRPLVTSIVKGTKVTLLDSLGDWYKVRLTNGMVGWAVKTYIA
;
A
#
# COMPACT_ATOMS: atom_id res chain seq x y z
N ASP A 1 -1.17 9.94 7.20
CA ASP A 1 -0.01 9.05 7.19
C ASP A 1 -0.38 7.60 7.51
N ASP A 2 -1.17 7.39 8.56
CA ASP A 2 -1.41 6.05 9.14
C ASP A 2 -2.06 4.99 8.22
N TYR A 3 -2.57 5.40 7.05
CA TYR A 3 -3.35 4.53 6.17
C TYR A 3 -2.53 3.65 5.21
N PHE A 4 -1.23 3.94 4.98
CA PHE A 4 -0.39 3.11 4.12
C PHE A 4 0.60 2.23 4.89
N TYR A 5 0.71 2.41 6.20
CA TYR A 5 1.47 1.55 7.07
C TYR A 5 0.72 0.23 7.33
N PRO A 6 1.34 -0.94 7.12
CA PRO A 6 0.80 -2.18 7.63
C PRO A 6 0.99 -2.20 9.16
N SER A 7 -0.02 -1.74 9.89
CA SER A 7 -0.10 -1.91 11.34
C SER A 7 -0.64 -3.30 11.68
N SER A 8 -0.18 -3.89 12.79
CA SER A 8 -0.69 -5.17 13.31
C SER A 8 -0.57 -6.37 12.34
N TYR A 9 0.41 -6.34 11.43
CA TYR A 9 0.69 -7.44 10.53
C TYR A 9 1.86 -8.28 11.09
N PRO A 10 1.62 -9.47 11.68
CA PRO A 10 2.68 -10.26 12.29
C PRO A 10 3.74 -10.69 11.28
N LEU A 11 4.98 -10.85 11.73
CA LEU A 11 6.03 -11.51 10.94
C LEU A 11 5.77 -13.03 10.94
N PRO A 12 6.23 -13.76 9.90
CA PRO A 12 6.18 -15.22 9.90
C PRO A 12 6.77 -15.82 11.18
N THR A 13 6.25 -16.97 11.60
CA THR A 13 6.77 -17.67 12.77
C THR A 13 8.26 -17.97 12.59
N GLY A 14 9.07 -17.59 13.58
CA GLY A 14 10.53 -17.75 13.55
C GLY A 14 11.28 -16.62 12.84
N GLU A 15 10.60 -15.66 12.22
CA GLU A 15 11.24 -14.50 11.61
C GLU A 15 11.42 -13.34 12.62
N GLY A 16 12.66 -12.84 12.71
CA GLY A 16 12.99 -11.66 13.52
C GLY A 16 12.59 -10.34 12.86
N LYS A 17 12.63 -9.26 13.64
CA LYS A 17 12.30 -7.88 13.20
C LYS A 17 13.17 -7.32 12.06
N ASP A 18 14.30 -7.99 11.79
CA ASP A 18 15.25 -7.74 10.69
C ASP A 18 15.27 -8.86 9.64
N GLY A 19 14.30 -9.77 9.67
CA GLY A 19 14.18 -10.86 8.72
C GLY A 19 13.78 -10.44 7.30
N VAL A 20 13.74 -11.42 6.41
CA VAL A 20 13.50 -11.22 4.97
C VAL A 20 12.15 -10.55 4.69
N VAL A 21 11.07 -10.99 5.32
CA VAL A 21 9.73 -10.40 5.17
C VAL A 21 9.66 -9.02 5.84
N ALA A 22 10.31 -8.82 6.99
CA ALA A 22 10.38 -7.50 7.61
C ALA A 22 11.07 -6.47 6.69
N ASN A 23 12.20 -6.85 6.08
CA ASN A 23 12.90 -6.02 5.10
C ASN A 23 12.08 -5.81 3.82
N ALA A 24 11.45 -6.86 3.29
CA ALA A 24 10.59 -6.74 2.11
C ALA A 24 9.39 -5.80 2.34
N ARG A 25 8.88 -5.70 3.58
CA ARG A 25 7.84 -4.72 3.93
C ARG A 25 8.36 -3.29 3.92
N ARG A 26 9.55 -3.06 4.49
CA ARG A 26 10.21 -1.75 4.42
C ARG A 26 10.45 -1.35 2.98
N GLU A 27 10.98 -2.26 2.16
CA GLU A 27 11.22 -2.03 0.74
C GLU A 27 9.95 -1.73 -0.07
N ALA A 28 8.83 -2.41 0.23
CA ALA A 28 7.56 -2.11 -0.42
C ALA A 28 7.06 -0.68 -0.11
N ILE A 29 7.28 -0.20 1.12
CA ILE A 29 6.94 1.18 1.50
C ILE A 29 7.93 2.15 0.85
N ASN A 30 9.23 1.85 0.87
CA ASN A 30 10.27 2.63 0.20
C ASN A 30 9.95 2.83 -1.29
N ASP A 31 9.59 1.77 -2.00
CA ASP A 31 9.21 1.82 -3.42
C ASP A 31 7.97 2.70 -3.65
N MET A 32 6.95 2.60 -2.78
CA MET A 32 5.78 3.48 -2.85
C MET A 32 6.18 4.96 -2.68
N VAL A 33 6.94 5.29 -1.63
CA VAL A 33 7.39 6.65 -1.33
C VAL A 33 8.20 7.21 -2.49
N LYS A 34 9.17 6.43 -3.00
CA LYS A 34 9.99 6.77 -4.16
C LYS A 34 9.14 7.06 -5.40
N ARG A 35 8.16 6.21 -5.72
CA ARG A 35 7.30 6.37 -6.90
C ARG A 35 6.44 7.62 -6.81
N VAL A 36 5.83 7.88 -5.65
CA VAL A 36 5.01 9.09 -5.45
C VAL A 36 5.88 10.35 -5.58
N GLY A 37 7.01 10.39 -4.87
CA GLY A 37 7.95 11.51 -4.93
C GLY A 37 8.47 11.76 -6.35
N THR A 38 8.91 10.72 -7.04
CA THR A 38 9.39 10.82 -8.44
C THR A 38 8.28 11.34 -9.37
N THR A 39 7.06 10.82 -9.22
CA THR A 39 5.91 11.24 -10.06
C THR A 39 5.61 12.73 -9.87
N ILE A 40 5.60 13.21 -8.63
CA ILE A 40 5.35 14.62 -8.31
C ILE A 40 6.49 15.50 -8.85
N LYS A 41 7.75 15.10 -8.67
CA LYS A 41 8.91 15.82 -9.21
C LYS A 41 8.85 15.92 -10.74
N SER A 42 8.54 14.83 -11.44
CA SER A 42 8.38 14.82 -12.90
C SER A 42 7.21 15.70 -13.36
N TYR A 43 6.09 15.70 -12.62
CA TYR A 43 4.96 16.57 -12.90
C TYR A 43 5.33 18.06 -12.72
N ASN A 44 5.99 18.39 -11.62
CA ASN A 44 6.48 19.74 -11.34
C ASN A 44 7.38 20.25 -12.47
N ALA A 45 8.35 19.45 -12.91
CA ALA A 45 9.24 19.79 -14.01
C ALA A 45 8.49 19.97 -15.34
N SER A 46 7.53 19.09 -15.65
CA SER A 46 6.80 19.11 -16.93
C SER A 46 5.80 20.27 -17.05
N TYR A 47 5.26 20.74 -15.92
CA TYR A 47 4.17 21.71 -15.89
C TYR A 47 4.50 23.01 -15.14
N ASN A 48 5.78 23.23 -14.84
CA ASN A 48 6.27 24.36 -14.05
C ASN A 48 5.44 24.56 -12.76
N LYS A 49 5.34 23.50 -11.97
CA LYS A 49 4.64 23.49 -10.67
C LYS A 49 5.64 23.29 -9.53
N SER A 50 5.19 23.58 -8.31
CA SER A 50 6.00 23.48 -7.08
C SER A 50 5.26 22.69 -5.98
N ILE A 51 4.61 21.58 -6.36
CA ILE A 51 3.88 20.72 -5.42
C ILE A 51 4.89 20.00 -4.53
N GLN A 52 4.73 20.08 -3.20
CA GLN A 52 5.60 19.37 -2.26
C GLN A 52 4.96 18.05 -1.79
N PHE A 53 5.78 17.02 -1.66
CA PHE A 53 5.43 15.73 -1.08
C PHE A 53 6.10 15.57 0.28
N GLY A 54 5.33 15.23 1.30
CA GLY A 54 5.89 14.92 2.62
C GLY A 54 5.06 13.92 3.39
N ILE A 55 5.70 13.35 4.41
CA ILE A 55 5.20 12.20 5.18
C ILE A 55 5.35 12.52 6.67
N SER A 56 4.38 12.10 7.49
CA SER A 56 4.34 12.37 8.94
C SER A 56 4.43 11.07 9.75
N PRO A 57 5.62 10.47 9.90
CA PRO A 57 5.77 9.16 10.54
C PRO A 57 5.68 9.24 12.08
N PRO A 58 5.51 8.11 12.78
CA PRO A 58 5.67 8.07 14.24
C PRO A 58 7.02 8.66 14.68
N GLY A 59 7.04 9.35 15.82
CA GLY A 59 8.20 10.15 16.23
C GLY A 59 9.49 9.39 16.56
N ILE A 60 9.44 8.06 16.75
CA ILE A 60 10.63 7.23 16.98
C ILE A 60 10.86 6.33 15.76
N TRP A 61 11.98 6.50 15.06
CA TRP A 61 12.39 5.59 13.98
C TRP A 61 12.95 4.28 14.55
N LYS A 62 14.06 4.38 15.29
CA LYS A 62 14.65 3.33 16.12
C LYS A 62 15.13 3.91 17.45
N ASN A 63 15.10 3.07 18.48
CA ASN A 63 15.75 3.31 19.77
C ASN A 63 17.26 3.04 19.63
N SER A 64 18.08 3.74 20.42
CA SER A 64 19.54 3.55 20.51
C SER A 64 19.93 2.10 20.89
N SER A 65 19.05 1.41 21.63
CA SER A 65 19.21 0.00 22.00
C SER A 65 18.99 -0.99 20.85
N SER A 66 18.25 -0.60 19.82
CA SER A 66 18.05 -1.40 18.60
C SER A 66 19.07 -1.09 17.51
N ASP A 67 19.60 0.14 17.49
CA ASP A 67 20.55 0.64 16.51
C ASP A 67 21.33 1.79 17.15
N ALA A 68 22.66 1.72 17.18
CA ALA A 68 23.51 2.71 17.86
C ALA A 68 23.35 4.14 17.28
N THR A 69 22.81 4.27 16.07
CA THR A 69 22.50 5.55 15.43
C THR A 69 21.05 6.00 15.62
N GLY A 70 20.25 5.20 16.33
CA GLY A 70 18.89 5.53 16.73
C GLY A 70 18.84 6.62 17.80
N SER A 71 17.62 7.06 18.10
CA SER A 71 17.37 8.08 19.12
C SER A 71 17.52 7.50 20.54
N ASP A 72 17.98 8.30 21.50
CA ASP A 72 18.07 7.88 22.91
C ASP A 72 16.68 7.81 23.55
N THR A 73 15.94 6.76 23.19
CA THR A 73 14.54 6.53 23.53
C THR A 73 14.30 5.04 23.79
N ALA A 74 13.13 4.72 24.35
CA ALA A 74 12.71 3.35 24.67
C ALA A 74 11.25 3.09 24.25
N GLY A 75 10.79 3.80 23.22
CA GLY A 75 9.41 3.75 22.76
C GLY A 75 9.20 2.79 21.59
N ARG A 76 8.00 2.84 21.00
CA ARG A 76 7.62 2.02 19.85
C ARG A 76 8.30 2.56 18.58
N GLU A 77 9.10 1.71 17.95
CA GLU A 77 9.94 2.04 16.81
C GLU A 77 9.18 1.89 15.48
N SER A 78 9.10 2.95 14.68
CA SER A 78 8.38 2.94 13.41
C SER A 78 9.00 1.97 12.40
N TYR A 79 10.33 1.81 12.41
CA TYR A 79 11.07 0.91 11.55
C TYR A 79 10.65 -0.56 11.68
N TYR A 80 10.28 -0.98 12.89
CA TYR A 80 9.84 -2.36 13.18
C TYR A 80 8.32 -2.48 13.23
N ALA A 81 7.64 -1.50 13.83
CA ALA A 81 6.23 -1.65 14.16
C ALA A 81 5.29 -1.29 13.00
N VAL A 82 5.74 -0.48 12.06
CA VAL A 82 5.00 -0.10 10.85
C VAL A 82 5.84 -0.19 9.57
N PHE A 83 7.07 -0.72 9.68
CA PHE A 83 8.00 -0.88 8.57
C PHE A 83 8.37 0.45 7.89
N ALA A 84 8.26 1.57 8.63
CA ALA A 84 8.56 2.90 8.11
C ALA A 84 10.06 3.19 8.19
N ASP A 85 10.76 3.07 7.07
CA ASP A 85 12.19 3.40 7.01
C ASP A 85 12.45 4.85 6.62
N CYS A 86 12.09 5.75 7.53
CA CYS A 86 12.12 7.19 7.30
C CYS A 86 13.52 7.73 6.96
N ARG A 87 14.58 7.14 7.54
CA ARG A 87 15.96 7.51 7.22
C ARG A 87 16.25 7.31 5.73
N THR A 88 15.87 6.16 5.18
CA THR A 88 16.04 5.89 3.74
C THR A 88 15.32 6.93 2.87
N TRP A 89 14.11 7.35 3.25
CA TRP A 89 13.35 8.36 2.51
C TRP A 89 14.04 9.73 2.54
N ILE A 90 14.62 10.10 3.68
CA ILE A 90 15.36 11.36 3.86
C ILE A 90 16.66 11.33 3.04
N GLN A 91 17.49 10.30 3.24
CA GLN A 91 18.83 10.23 2.64
C GLN A 91 18.80 10.15 1.11
N ASN A 92 17.73 9.60 0.54
CA ASN A 92 17.52 9.58 -0.91
C ASN A 92 16.68 10.76 -1.43
N GLU A 93 16.28 11.69 -0.56
CA GLU A 93 15.44 12.84 -0.86
C GLU A 93 14.16 12.49 -1.66
N TRP A 94 13.52 11.36 -1.33
CA TRP A 94 12.27 10.94 -2.00
C TRP A 94 11.06 11.77 -1.57
N ILE A 95 11.21 12.51 -0.49
CA ILE A 95 10.22 13.45 0.07
C ILE A 95 10.84 14.85 0.14
N ASP A 96 10.02 15.88 -0.01
CA ASP A 96 10.44 17.29 0.14
C ASP A 96 10.42 17.74 1.61
N TYR A 97 9.61 17.09 2.44
CA TYR A 97 9.58 17.32 3.88
C TYR A 97 9.20 16.08 4.67
N ILE A 98 9.66 16.03 5.92
CA ILE A 98 9.26 15.03 6.91
C ILE A 98 8.67 15.71 8.15
N ALA A 99 7.64 15.08 8.72
CA ALA A 99 6.91 15.60 9.86
C ALA A 99 6.75 14.59 11.01
N PRO A 100 7.83 14.21 11.72
CA PRO A 100 7.75 13.22 12.79
C PRO A 100 6.75 13.63 13.88
N GLN A 101 5.92 12.67 14.28
CA GLN A 101 4.90 12.82 15.31
C GLN A 101 5.53 12.75 16.72
N ILE A 102 6.09 13.85 17.20
CA ILE A 102 6.70 13.96 18.54
C ILE A 102 5.61 14.40 19.53
N TYR A 103 4.70 13.50 19.87
CA TYR A 103 3.51 13.79 20.67
C TYR A 103 3.70 13.63 22.18
N TRP A 104 4.95 13.64 22.64
CA TRP A 104 5.32 13.55 24.05
C TRP A 104 5.76 14.90 24.59
N GLN A 105 5.63 15.07 25.90
CA GLN A 105 6.11 16.24 26.61
C GLN A 105 7.64 16.22 26.80
N THR A 106 8.21 17.38 27.13
CA THR A 106 9.58 17.51 27.63
C THR A 106 9.78 16.67 28.89
N GLY A 107 10.94 16.05 29.01
CA GLY A 107 11.29 15.13 30.11
C GLY A 107 10.59 13.78 30.08
N HIS A 108 9.88 13.41 29.00
CA HIS A 108 9.20 12.11 28.94
C HIS A 108 10.21 10.94 28.96
N SER A 109 10.10 10.06 29.96
CA SER A 109 11.11 9.05 30.30
C SER A 109 11.47 8.05 29.19
N LYS A 110 10.61 7.87 28.19
CA LYS A 110 10.84 6.94 27.06
C LYS A 110 10.97 7.62 25.71
N ALA A 111 10.65 8.91 25.61
CA ALA A 111 10.44 9.61 24.33
C ALA A 111 10.52 11.12 24.54
N ASP A 112 11.58 11.58 25.21
CA ASP A 112 11.77 13.00 25.51
C ASP A 112 11.71 13.86 24.25
N TYR A 113 10.97 14.95 24.33
CA TYR A 113 10.70 15.82 23.19
C TYR A 113 11.98 16.43 22.60
N GLU A 114 12.85 17.05 23.41
CA GLU A 114 14.07 17.71 22.91
C GLU A 114 15.07 16.69 22.35
N THR A 115 15.17 15.52 22.98
CA THR A 115 15.97 14.39 22.50
C THR A 115 15.55 13.98 21.08
N LEU A 116 14.25 13.84 20.83
CA LEU A 116 13.72 13.51 19.51
C LEU A 116 13.90 14.65 18.50
N VAL A 117 13.67 15.91 18.89
CA VAL A 117 13.89 17.07 18.00
C VAL A 117 15.36 17.15 17.57
N LYS A 118 16.30 16.96 18.50
CA LYS A 118 17.73 16.92 18.20
C LYS A 118 18.06 15.78 17.23
N TRP A 119 17.55 14.58 17.48
CA TRP A 119 17.80 13.43 16.62
C TRP A 119 17.28 13.64 15.19
N TRP A 120 16.01 14.06 15.04
CA TRP A 120 15.45 14.35 13.71
C TRP A 120 16.14 15.51 12.99
N SER A 121 16.62 16.51 13.73
CA SER A 121 17.42 17.61 13.15
C SER A 121 18.73 17.09 12.55
N ASN A 122 19.36 16.12 13.19
CA ASN A 122 20.56 15.47 12.65
C ASN A 122 20.23 14.59 11.44
N GLU A 123 19.11 13.87 11.44
CA GLU A 123 18.71 13.00 10.33
C GLU A 123 18.56 13.73 8.99
N VAL A 124 18.03 14.96 9.01
CA VAL A 124 17.87 15.77 7.79
C VAL A 124 19.11 16.59 7.43
N SER A 125 20.13 16.60 8.29
CA SER A 125 21.35 17.37 8.07
C SER A 125 22.05 16.91 6.79
N GLY A 126 22.46 17.87 5.96
CA GLY A 126 23.09 17.59 4.66
C GLY A 126 22.12 17.20 3.54
N THR A 127 20.81 17.22 3.80
CA THR A 127 19.77 16.97 2.77
C THR A 127 18.92 18.23 2.52
N ASN A 128 18.16 18.23 1.44
CA ASN A 128 17.16 19.25 1.11
C ASN A 128 15.79 18.99 1.77
N VAL A 129 15.66 17.93 2.56
CA VAL A 129 14.40 17.54 3.19
C VAL A 129 14.09 18.48 4.35
N LYS A 130 12.95 19.19 4.27
CA LYS A 130 12.52 20.10 5.34
C LYS A 130 11.99 19.30 6.53
N LEU A 131 12.41 19.67 7.74
CA LEU A 131 11.87 19.09 8.97
C LEU A 131 10.77 19.98 9.56
N TYR A 132 9.57 19.43 9.74
CA TYR A 132 8.50 20.03 10.53
C TYR A 132 8.22 19.16 11.75
N ILE A 133 7.97 19.72 12.93
CA ILE A 133 7.67 18.88 14.10
C ILE A 133 6.16 18.71 14.26
N GLY A 134 5.68 17.46 14.31
CA GLY A 134 4.30 17.13 14.64
C GLY A 134 4.03 17.33 16.14
N GLN A 135 3.12 18.26 16.47
CA GLN A 135 2.78 18.70 17.82
C GLN A 135 1.49 18.03 18.31
N GLY A 136 1.59 17.24 19.38
CA GLY A 136 0.48 16.47 19.96
C GLY A 136 -0.45 17.27 20.87
N ILE A 137 -0.92 18.45 20.43
CA ILE A 137 -1.73 19.38 21.25
C ILE A 137 -3.12 18.85 21.63
N TYR A 138 -3.50 17.65 21.17
CA TYR A 138 -4.68 16.93 21.66
C TYR A 138 -4.51 16.37 23.08
N THR A 139 -3.29 16.34 23.61
CA THR A 139 -3.01 15.96 25.00
C THR A 139 -2.83 17.19 25.87
N ASP A 140 -3.29 17.13 27.12
CA ASP A 140 -3.16 18.27 28.04
C ASP A 140 -1.70 18.56 28.38
N ALA A 141 -0.86 17.51 28.48
CA ALA A 141 0.56 17.66 28.75
C ALA A 141 1.25 18.52 27.68
N VAL A 142 1.16 18.13 26.41
CA VAL A 142 1.77 18.88 25.29
C VAL A 142 1.10 20.24 25.09
N ALA A 143 -0.24 20.32 25.14
CA ALA A 143 -0.94 21.58 24.97
C ALA A 143 -0.55 22.62 26.03
N LYS A 144 -0.31 22.18 27.27
CA LYS A 144 0.12 23.03 28.38
C LYS A 144 1.53 23.59 28.19
N GLU A 145 2.43 22.88 27.52
CA GLU A 145 3.84 23.30 27.35
C GLU A 145 4.23 23.66 25.91
N ILE A 146 3.26 23.89 25.03
CA ILE A 146 3.52 24.07 23.60
C ILE A 146 4.48 25.24 23.30
N ASP A 147 4.46 26.29 24.11
CA ASP A 147 5.42 27.41 24.05
C ASP A 147 6.86 26.98 24.37
N THR A 148 7.05 26.10 25.35
CA THR A 148 8.35 25.46 25.64
C THR A 148 8.81 24.62 24.46
N GLN A 149 7.94 23.77 23.91
CA GLN A 149 8.27 22.92 22.74
C GLN A 149 8.65 23.77 21.51
N LEU A 150 7.92 24.85 21.23
CA LEU A 150 8.23 25.78 20.15
C LEU A 150 9.54 26.54 20.38
N SER A 151 9.88 26.86 21.64
CA SER A 151 11.16 27.47 22.01
C SER A 151 12.32 26.48 21.83
N ILE A 152 12.12 25.20 22.13
CA ILE A 152 13.09 24.13 21.83
C ILE A 152 13.32 24.02 20.33
N ASN A 153 12.25 23.97 19.52
CA ASN A 153 12.36 23.84 18.06
C ASN A 153 13.26 24.91 17.44
N LYS A 154 13.19 26.15 17.93
CA LYS A 154 14.02 27.27 17.44
C LYS A 154 15.52 27.08 17.65
N LYS A 155 15.93 26.30 18.64
CA LYS A 155 17.35 26.01 18.89
C LYS A 155 17.98 25.24 17.71
N TYR A 156 17.16 24.53 16.92
CA TYR A 156 17.59 23.64 15.85
C TYR A 156 17.25 24.23 14.48
N GLN A 157 18.25 24.78 13.78
CA GLN A 157 18.08 25.45 12.48
C GLN A 157 17.46 24.56 11.39
N ALA A 158 17.60 23.24 11.50
CA ALA A 158 17.00 22.26 10.61
C ALA A 158 15.46 22.27 10.68
N VAL A 159 14.89 22.60 11.84
CA VAL A 159 13.44 22.66 12.06
C VAL A 159 12.87 23.90 11.36
N LYS A 160 11.99 23.68 10.39
CA LYS A 160 11.38 24.72 9.54
C LYS A 160 9.96 25.11 9.97
N GLY A 161 9.39 24.44 10.98
CA GLY A 161 8.08 24.76 11.52
C GLY A 161 7.44 23.60 12.28
N SER A 162 6.12 23.68 12.45
CA SER A 162 5.33 22.73 13.23
C SER A 162 4.02 22.38 12.52
N ILE A 163 3.52 21.16 12.74
CA ILE A 163 2.18 20.72 12.32
C ILE A 163 1.40 20.33 13.58
N TYR A 164 0.19 20.87 13.78
CA TYR A 164 -0.56 20.68 15.02
C TYR A 164 -1.65 19.62 14.88
N PHE A 165 -1.55 18.57 15.69
CA PHE A 165 -2.60 17.56 15.81
C PHE A 165 -3.45 17.83 17.07
N SER A 166 -4.69 18.32 16.96
CA SER A 166 -5.43 18.63 15.73
C SER A 166 -6.01 20.04 15.72
N LEU A 167 -6.56 20.45 14.57
CA LEU A 167 -7.26 21.74 14.43
C LEU A 167 -8.38 21.91 15.48
N LYS A 168 -9.08 20.82 15.85
CA LYS A 168 -10.12 20.86 16.88
C LYS A 168 -9.57 21.35 18.23
N ASP A 169 -8.44 20.82 18.66
CA ASP A 169 -7.82 21.17 19.95
C ASP A 169 -7.26 22.59 19.94
N LEU A 170 -6.75 23.03 18.79
CA LEU A 170 -6.33 24.42 18.57
C LEU A 170 -7.52 25.38 18.68
N LEU A 171 -8.63 25.10 17.99
CA LEU A 171 -9.82 25.97 18.01
C LEU A 171 -10.45 26.04 19.41
N ASN A 172 -10.49 24.90 20.12
CA ASN A 172 -10.97 24.81 21.50
C ASN A 172 -10.01 25.44 22.52
N ASN A 173 -8.82 25.87 22.09
CA ASN A 173 -7.80 26.46 22.96
C ASN A 173 -7.46 25.57 24.17
N ARG A 174 -7.32 24.25 23.94
CA ARG A 174 -6.99 23.29 25.01
C ARG A 174 -5.74 23.76 25.76
N MET A 175 -5.81 23.87 27.09
CA MET A 175 -4.70 24.34 27.93
C MET A 175 -4.06 25.67 27.48
N SER A 176 -4.88 26.56 26.88
CA SER A 176 -4.46 27.84 26.31
C SER A 176 -3.45 27.72 25.16
N CYS A 177 -3.41 26.58 24.46
CA CYS A 177 -2.43 26.33 23.41
C CYS A 177 -2.53 27.33 22.25
N LYS A 178 -3.74 27.77 21.86
CA LYS A 178 -3.93 28.76 20.78
C LYS A 178 -3.33 30.10 21.16
N ASP A 179 -3.50 30.53 22.41
CA ASP A 179 -2.99 31.82 22.88
C ASP A 179 -1.46 31.81 22.96
N LYS A 180 -0.89 30.69 23.44
CA LYS A 180 0.56 30.44 23.49
C LYS A 180 1.18 30.41 22.09
N ILE A 181 0.58 29.66 21.17
CA ILE A 181 1.01 29.58 19.77
C ILE A 181 0.92 30.96 19.10
N THR A 182 -0.17 31.69 19.32
CA THR A 182 -0.36 33.05 18.79
C THR A 182 0.72 34.00 19.31
N SER A 183 0.98 33.98 20.61
CA SER A 183 2.01 34.82 21.25
C SER A 183 3.39 34.50 20.71
N PHE A 184 3.71 33.21 20.58
CA PHE A 184 4.98 32.76 20.03
C PHE A 184 5.20 33.30 18.61
N TYR A 185 4.23 33.16 17.70
CA TYR A 185 4.40 33.62 16.32
C TYR A 185 4.38 35.15 16.17
N LYS A 186 3.59 35.88 16.97
CA LYS A 186 3.61 37.36 16.98
C LYS A 186 4.95 37.92 17.44
N ASN A 187 5.56 37.33 18.46
CA ASN A 187 6.85 37.81 18.97
C ASN A 187 8.01 37.51 18.00
N ASN A 188 7.80 36.63 17.02
CA ASN A 188 8.81 36.22 16.05
C ASN A 188 8.71 36.95 14.72
N THR A 189 7.61 37.66 14.45
CA THR A 189 7.51 38.54 13.28
C THR A 189 8.25 39.86 13.48
N SER A 190 8.62 40.21 14.72
CA SER A 190 9.31 41.47 15.03
C SER A 190 10.84 41.41 14.93
N THR A 191 11.42 40.27 14.55
CA THR A 191 12.89 40.10 14.41
C THR A 191 13.35 39.87 12.98
N GLY A 192 12.45 39.97 12.00
CA GLY A 192 12.77 39.98 10.58
C GLY A 192 12.52 41.37 10.01
N ASP A 193 13.60 42.04 9.60
CA ASP A 193 13.63 43.35 8.91
C ASP A 193 13.65 44.59 9.82
N SER A 194 14.83 44.89 10.34
CA SER A 194 15.26 46.26 10.56
C SER A 194 16.73 46.32 10.18
N GLY A 195 16.98 46.69 8.93
CA GLY A 195 18.31 47.12 8.48
C GLY A 195 18.83 48.18 9.44
N SER A 196 19.88 47.82 10.17
CA SER A 196 20.61 48.72 11.05
C SER A 196 21.22 49.84 10.20
N GLN A 197 20.63 51.03 10.29
CA GLN A 197 21.36 52.25 9.98
C GLN A 197 22.41 52.46 11.06
N ASN A 198 23.64 52.43 10.59
CA ASN A 198 24.85 52.80 11.30
C ASN A 198 24.76 54.28 11.70
N SER A 199 24.75 54.57 13.00
CA SER A 199 25.09 55.90 13.52
C SER A 199 26.12 55.70 14.61
N GLY A 200 27.36 56.06 14.29
CA GLY A 200 28.49 55.97 15.20
C GLY A 200 28.37 56.98 16.33
N SER A 201 28.79 56.56 17.53
CA SER A 201 29.36 57.47 18.50
C SER A 201 30.42 56.76 19.34
N THR A 202 31.61 57.32 19.19
CA THR A 202 32.86 57.23 19.95
C THR A 202 32.77 56.94 21.45
N GLY A 203 33.77 56.20 21.95
CA GLY A 203 34.14 56.14 23.36
C GLY A 203 35.30 55.17 23.66
N ASN A 204 36.55 55.69 23.66
CA ASN A 204 37.78 55.08 24.21
C ASN A 204 37.54 54.46 25.62
N ASN A 205 38.27 53.47 26.17
CA ASN A 205 39.72 53.40 26.31
C ASN A 205 40.17 52.10 27.04
N SER A 206 41.38 51.64 26.70
CA SER A 206 42.44 51.07 27.57
C SER A 206 42.38 49.65 28.19
N GLY A 207 43.49 48.92 27.98
CA GLY A 207 44.08 47.98 28.96
C GLY A 207 44.17 46.52 28.50
N SER A 208 45.10 46.14 27.60
CA SER A 208 46.48 45.68 27.88
C SER A 208 46.63 44.20 28.30
N SER A 209 47.48 43.50 27.52
CA SER A 209 48.30 42.30 27.82
C SER A 209 47.57 40.96 28.10
N GLY A 210 47.98 39.81 27.58
CA GLY A 210 49.10 39.41 26.73
C GLY A 210 49.16 37.87 26.61
N SER A 211 49.86 37.39 25.57
CA SER A 211 50.47 36.04 25.42
C SER A 211 49.51 34.85 25.25
N SER A 212 49.36 34.28 24.05
CA SER A 212 50.30 33.34 23.36
C SER A 212 50.31 31.93 23.95
N SER A 213 49.72 30.97 23.23
CA SER A 213 50.47 29.80 22.72
C SER A 213 49.62 28.98 21.76
N ASN A 214 50.21 28.75 20.58
CA ASN A 214 49.70 27.99 19.46
C ASN A 214 50.41 26.62 19.43
N ASN A 215 49.69 25.53 19.22
CA ASN A 215 50.13 24.27 18.59
C ASN A 215 48.91 23.33 18.55
N GLY A 216 48.47 22.69 17.47
CA GLY A 216 49.16 22.32 16.23
C GLY A 216 49.29 20.80 16.16
N SER A 217 48.66 20.19 15.15
CA SER A 217 48.80 18.79 14.65
C SER A 217 47.83 17.76 15.30
N SER A 218 46.87 17.08 14.64
CA SER A 218 46.88 16.28 13.38
C SER A 218 48.06 15.29 13.38
N SER A 219 47.97 13.98 13.17
CA SER A 219 47.03 13.13 12.44
C SER A 219 47.46 11.66 12.63
N ASN A 220 46.54 10.73 12.34
CA ASN A 220 46.72 9.49 11.55
C ASN A 220 46.05 8.22 12.14
N ASN A 221 44.94 7.87 11.49
CA ASN A 221 44.70 6.62 10.75
C ASN A 221 45.49 5.37 11.15
N ASN A 222 44.75 4.30 11.42
CA ASN A 222 45.01 3.03 10.74
C ASN A 222 43.70 2.29 10.44
N SER A 223 43.50 2.00 9.16
CA SER A 223 42.47 1.11 8.64
C SER A 223 42.89 -0.34 8.88
N ASN A 224 41.93 -1.22 9.17
CA ASN A 224 42.11 -2.61 8.78
C ASN A 224 40.80 -3.20 8.27
N SER A 225 40.84 -3.62 7.01
CA SER A 225 39.82 -4.36 6.28
C SER A 225 39.99 -5.83 6.61
N ASN A 226 38.88 -6.56 6.80
CA ASN A 226 38.88 -8.00 6.58
C ASN A 226 37.52 -8.47 6.06
N ASN A 227 37.56 -8.96 4.82
CA ASN A 227 36.55 -9.80 4.20
C ASN A 227 36.43 -11.13 4.96
N ASN A 228 35.21 -11.66 5.13
CA ASN A 228 35.01 -13.07 4.83
C ASN A 228 33.56 -13.42 4.44
N SER A 229 33.48 -14.42 3.58
CA SER A 229 32.39 -14.85 2.72
C SER A 229 31.39 -15.79 3.39
N SER A 230 30.16 -15.73 2.87
CA SER A 230 29.18 -16.79 2.61
C SER A 230 29.24 -18.12 3.39
N GLY A 231 28.12 -18.42 4.06
CA GLY A 231 27.73 -19.76 4.49
C GLY A 231 26.23 -19.96 4.35
N SER A 232 25.79 -20.53 3.22
CA SER A 232 24.41 -20.92 2.92
C SER A 232 24.02 -22.20 3.65
N ASN A 233 22.81 -22.26 4.21
CA ASN A 233 22.14 -23.51 4.59
C ASN A 233 20.61 -23.30 4.53
N SER A 234 19.95 -23.43 3.37
CA SER A 234 19.46 -24.66 2.72
C SER A 234 18.41 -25.42 3.55
N GLY A 235 17.13 -25.15 3.27
CA GLY A 235 15.96 -25.79 3.91
C GLY A 235 14.59 -25.26 3.44
N ALA A 236 14.51 -24.04 2.90
CA ALA A 236 13.26 -23.40 2.51
C ALA A 236 12.95 -23.38 0.99
N THR A 237 13.71 -24.12 0.17
CA THR A 237 13.56 -24.14 -1.30
C THR A 237 12.79 -25.35 -1.84
N SER A 238 12.28 -26.24 -0.99
CA SER A 238 11.79 -27.58 -1.40
C SER A 238 10.30 -27.64 -1.79
N ALA A 239 9.59 -26.54 -1.99
CA ALA A 239 8.16 -26.57 -2.39
C ALA A 239 7.87 -25.93 -3.77
N ILE A 240 8.80 -25.17 -4.34
CA ILE A 240 8.65 -24.57 -5.67
C ILE A 240 8.63 -25.69 -6.72
N GLY A 241 7.61 -25.69 -7.59
CA GLY A 241 7.41 -26.72 -8.61
C GLY A 241 6.70 -27.98 -8.11
N LYS A 242 6.32 -28.07 -6.82
CA LYS A 242 5.54 -29.19 -6.27
C LYS A 242 4.04 -28.89 -6.28
N ASN A 243 3.24 -29.96 -6.23
CA ASN A 243 1.79 -29.85 -6.04
C ASN A 243 1.45 -29.79 -4.55
N GLY A 244 0.43 -29.00 -4.22
CA GLY A 244 -0.13 -28.85 -2.88
C GLY A 244 -1.61 -29.17 -2.85
N ILE A 245 -2.11 -29.57 -1.68
CA ILE A 245 -3.53 -29.78 -1.42
C ILE A 245 -4.00 -28.85 -0.29
N VAL A 246 -5.16 -28.21 -0.48
CA VAL A 246 -5.73 -27.29 0.50
C VAL A 246 -6.27 -28.07 1.70
N THR A 247 -5.92 -27.67 2.91
CA THR A 247 -6.34 -28.31 4.17
C THR A 247 -7.41 -27.52 4.94
N ALA A 248 -7.78 -26.33 4.47
CA ALA A 248 -8.84 -25.52 5.07
C ALA A 248 -10.17 -25.69 4.34
N THR A 249 -11.28 -25.74 5.08
CA THR A 249 -12.65 -25.81 4.53
C THR A 249 -12.96 -24.68 3.54
N SER A 250 -12.31 -23.53 3.71
CA SER A 250 -12.31 -22.42 2.75
C SER A 250 -11.00 -21.64 2.82
N LEU A 251 -10.33 -21.47 1.67
CA LEU A 251 -9.07 -20.76 1.52
C LEU A 251 -9.18 -19.71 0.41
N ASN A 252 -8.84 -18.47 0.75
CA ASN A 252 -8.80 -17.37 -0.21
C ASN A 252 -7.46 -17.34 -0.96
N ILE A 253 -7.53 -17.44 -2.29
CA ILE A 253 -6.46 -17.15 -3.24
C ILE A 253 -6.53 -15.66 -3.57
N ARG A 254 -5.42 -14.94 -3.42
CA ARG A 254 -5.38 -13.48 -3.48
C ARG A 254 -4.46 -12.96 -4.58
N ALA A 255 -4.72 -11.74 -5.05
CA ALA A 255 -3.91 -11.09 -6.09
C ALA A 255 -2.46 -10.85 -5.64
N GLY A 256 -2.20 -10.89 -4.33
CA GLY A 256 -0.87 -10.75 -3.73
C GLY A 256 -0.75 -11.56 -2.43
N ALA A 257 0.50 -11.79 -2.00
CA ALA A 257 0.90 -12.56 -0.82
C ALA A 257 0.53 -11.93 0.54
N ARG A 258 -0.72 -11.48 0.70
CA ARG A 258 -1.23 -10.85 1.92
C ARG A 258 -2.75 -10.98 2.04
N VAL A 259 -3.26 -11.00 3.27
CA VAL A 259 -4.70 -11.13 3.57
C VAL A 259 -5.56 -9.92 3.17
N ASP A 260 -4.95 -8.77 2.92
CA ASP A 260 -5.63 -7.51 2.51
C ASP A 260 -5.71 -7.35 0.99
N ARG A 261 -5.08 -8.25 0.24
CA ARG A 261 -5.11 -8.23 -1.23
C ARG A 261 -6.40 -8.82 -1.73
N ASP A 262 -6.85 -8.29 -2.86
CA ASP A 262 -8.07 -8.71 -3.54
C ASP A 262 -8.12 -10.23 -3.66
N ILE A 263 -9.23 -10.82 -3.24
CA ILE A 263 -9.46 -12.25 -3.40
C ILE A 263 -9.73 -12.48 -4.88
N VAL A 264 -8.86 -13.26 -5.54
CA VAL A 264 -8.98 -13.63 -6.95
C VAL A 264 -9.67 -14.97 -7.14
N ALA A 265 -9.68 -15.82 -6.11
CA ALA A 265 -10.50 -17.02 -6.02
C ALA A 265 -10.65 -17.46 -4.56
N THR A 266 -11.67 -18.27 -4.26
CA THR A 266 -11.79 -18.97 -2.98
C THR A 266 -11.94 -20.45 -3.30
N VAL A 267 -11.21 -21.30 -2.59
CA VAL A 267 -11.13 -22.75 -2.84
C VAL A 267 -11.38 -23.53 -1.56
N SER A 268 -11.98 -24.71 -1.66
CA SER A 268 -12.32 -25.54 -0.52
C SER A 268 -11.23 -26.56 -0.18
N GLU A 269 -11.37 -27.20 0.99
CA GLU A 269 -10.52 -28.31 1.42
C GLU A 269 -10.44 -29.39 0.34
N GLY A 270 -9.28 -30.00 0.17
CA GLY A 270 -9.01 -30.99 -0.87
C GLY A 270 -8.67 -30.41 -2.25
N THR A 271 -8.79 -29.09 -2.46
CA THR A 271 -8.45 -28.48 -3.74
C THR A 271 -6.96 -28.65 -4.05
N GLN A 272 -6.64 -29.19 -5.23
CA GLN A 272 -5.28 -29.34 -5.72
C GLN A 272 -4.79 -28.06 -6.42
N LEU A 273 -3.51 -27.75 -6.24
CA LEU A 273 -2.86 -26.59 -6.82
C LEU A 273 -1.36 -26.84 -7.07
N SER A 274 -0.76 -26.09 -7.98
CA SER A 274 0.69 -26.12 -8.20
C SER A 274 1.33 -24.90 -7.55
N ILE A 275 2.46 -25.08 -6.87
CA ILE A 275 3.21 -24.01 -6.21
C ILE A 275 4.25 -23.48 -7.19
N LEU A 276 4.04 -22.23 -7.64
CA LEU A 276 4.87 -21.55 -8.62
C LEU A 276 5.98 -20.71 -7.98
N ASP A 277 5.74 -20.20 -6.77
CA ASP A 277 6.65 -19.27 -6.09
C ASP A 277 6.32 -19.20 -4.59
N ILE A 278 7.24 -18.71 -3.78
CA ILE A 278 7.09 -18.58 -2.32
C ILE A 278 7.48 -17.17 -1.89
N LEU A 279 6.60 -16.51 -1.14
CA LEU A 279 6.84 -15.18 -0.57
C LEU A 279 6.31 -15.12 0.86
N GLY A 280 7.19 -15.40 1.84
CA GLY A 280 6.80 -15.57 3.24
C GLY A 280 5.86 -16.76 3.42
N ASP A 281 4.80 -16.58 4.21
CA ASP A 281 3.76 -17.60 4.47
C ASP A 281 2.75 -17.75 3.32
N TRP A 282 3.14 -17.41 2.09
CA TRP A 282 2.26 -17.45 0.94
C TRP A 282 2.92 -18.22 -0.19
N TYR A 283 2.17 -19.18 -0.72
CA TYR A 283 2.49 -19.81 -1.98
C TYR A 283 1.79 -19.05 -3.10
N LYS A 284 2.55 -18.69 -4.13
CA LYS A 284 1.98 -18.34 -5.43
C LYS A 284 1.50 -19.64 -6.05
N VAL A 285 0.20 -19.79 -6.16
CA VAL A 285 -0.44 -21.02 -6.59
C VAL A 285 -1.13 -20.83 -7.92
N LYS A 286 -1.11 -21.89 -8.73
CA LYS A 286 -1.95 -22.00 -9.91
C LYS A 286 -3.00 -23.07 -9.66
N LEU A 287 -4.27 -22.68 -9.77
CA LEU A 287 -5.39 -23.59 -9.70
C LEU A 287 -5.56 -24.35 -11.02
N VAL A 288 -6.27 -25.49 -10.98
CA VAL A 288 -6.57 -26.31 -12.16
C VAL A 288 -7.33 -25.51 -13.24
N ASN A 289 -8.18 -24.57 -12.84
CA ASN A 289 -8.89 -23.66 -13.75
C ASN A 289 -8.01 -22.55 -14.38
N GLY A 290 -6.69 -22.58 -14.12
CA GLY A 290 -5.71 -21.65 -14.66
C GLY A 290 -5.49 -20.36 -13.86
N THR A 291 -6.30 -20.11 -12.82
CA THR A 291 -6.18 -18.92 -11.96
C THR A 291 -4.86 -18.94 -11.20
N VAL A 292 -4.09 -17.86 -11.30
CA VAL A 292 -2.86 -17.65 -10.53
C VAL A 292 -3.10 -16.60 -9.45
N GLY A 293 -2.73 -16.91 -8.24
CA GLY A 293 -2.75 -15.97 -7.13
C GLY A 293 -1.96 -16.51 -5.95
N TRP A 294 -2.18 -15.96 -4.77
CA TRP A 294 -1.41 -16.26 -3.57
C TRP A 294 -2.32 -16.84 -2.51
N ALA A 295 -1.97 -18.00 -1.98
CA ALA A 295 -2.65 -18.62 -0.85
C ALA A 295 -1.71 -18.76 0.34
N ASN A 296 -2.25 -18.64 1.55
CA ASN A 296 -1.47 -18.83 2.76
C ASN A 296 -1.02 -20.30 2.88
N SER A 297 0.29 -20.52 3.04
CA SER A 297 0.95 -21.83 3.02
C SER A 297 0.54 -22.74 4.18
N SER A 298 0.09 -22.18 5.32
CA SER A 298 -0.40 -22.97 6.46
C SER A 298 -1.64 -23.79 6.15
N TYR A 299 -2.35 -23.44 5.06
CA TYR A 299 -3.52 -24.16 4.58
C TYR A 299 -3.22 -25.01 3.35
N ILE A 300 -1.95 -25.27 3.04
CA ILE A 300 -1.53 -26.06 1.87
C ILE A 300 -0.51 -27.11 2.32
N LYS A 301 -0.93 -28.38 2.27
CA LYS A 301 -0.01 -29.52 2.45
C LYS A 301 0.70 -29.81 1.14
N VAL A 302 2.02 -29.67 1.11
CA VAL A 302 2.87 -29.96 -0.06
C VAL A 302 3.04 -31.47 -0.20
N SER A 303 2.74 -32.02 -1.38
CA SER A 303 2.98 -33.44 -1.64
C SER A 303 4.48 -33.67 -1.85
N THR A 304 5.11 -34.30 -0.86
CA THR A 304 6.45 -34.88 -1.00
C THR A 304 6.29 -36.29 -1.56
N THR A 305 6.49 -36.46 -2.87
CA THR A 305 6.79 -37.80 -3.40
C THR A 305 8.21 -38.18 -3.00
N THR A 306 8.34 -38.72 -1.80
CA THR A 306 9.20 -39.89 -1.63
C THR A 306 8.36 -41.07 -2.07
N SER A 307 8.81 -41.74 -3.12
CA SER A 307 8.37 -43.08 -3.44
C SER A 307 8.48 -43.92 -2.17
N ASP A 308 7.35 -44.36 -1.64
CA ASP A 308 7.23 -45.70 -1.06
C ASP A 308 5.75 -46.09 -1.00
N SER A 309 5.51 -47.24 -1.59
CA SER A 309 4.24 -47.95 -1.73
C SER A 309 3.65 -48.30 -0.36
N THR A 310 2.32 -48.22 -0.20
CA THR A 310 1.44 -49.38 0.12
C THR A 310 -0.03 -49.01 0.41
N THR A 311 -0.94 -49.69 -0.32
CA THR A 311 -2.31 -50.18 0.03
C THR A 311 -3.32 -49.24 0.71
N GLY A 312 -4.38 -48.78 0.01
CA GLY A 312 -5.70 -49.45 -0.12
C GLY A 312 -6.74 -48.62 0.67
N SER A 313 -7.95 -48.26 0.25
CA SER A 313 -8.95 -48.84 -0.64
C SER A 313 -9.95 -47.75 -1.08
N ASN A 314 -10.52 -47.94 -2.28
CA ASN A 314 -11.68 -47.31 -2.92
C ASN A 314 -12.79 -46.70 -2.03
N GLN A 315 -13.27 -45.52 -2.42
CA GLN A 315 -14.57 -45.42 -3.11
C GLN A 315 -14.69 -44.17 -3.99
N THR A 316 -15.07 -44.42 -5.23
CA THR A 316 -15.43 -43.55 -6.34
C THR A 316 -16.69 -42.73 -6.08
N THR A 317 -16.69 -41.45 -6.46
CA THR A 317 -17.84 -40.82 -7.14
C THR A 317 -17.35 -39.82 -8.18
N ASN A 318 -17.64 -40.13 -9.45
CA ASN A 318 -17.56 -39.18 -10.56
C ASN A 318 -18.50 -38.01 -10.27
N SER A 319 -18.07 -36.78 -10.50
CA SER A 319 -19.01 -35.69 -10.77
C SER A 319 -18.36 -34.69 -11.72
N GLU A 320 -18.96 -34.68 -12.89
CA GLU A 320 -18.60 -34.01 -14.12
C GLU A 320 -18.47 -32.50 -13.93
N SER A 321 -17.43 -31.92 -14.52
CA SER A 321 -17.24 -30.48 -14.61
C SER A 321 -18.17 -29.92 -15.68
N SER A 322 -19.37 -29.51 -15.28
CA SER A 322 -20.35 -28.89 -16.17
C SER A 322 -20.10 -27.38 -16.26
N THR A 323 -19.61 -26.91 -17.41
CA THR A 323 -19.49 -25.49 -17.73
C THR A 323 -20.87 -24.88 -18.01
N ILE A 324 -21.32 -23.93 -17.18
CA ILE A 324 -22.59 -23.21 -17.37
C ILE A 324 -22.39 -22.11 -18.43
N SER A 325 -23.20 -22.13 -19.49
CA SER A 325 -23.24 -21.08 -20.53
C SER A 325 -24.29 -20.02 -20.18
N PHE A 326 -23.97 -18.74 -20.37
CA PHE A 326 -24.88 -17.62 -20.08
C PHE A 326 -25.40 -16.95 -21.37
N PRO A 327 -26.64 -16.42 -21.38
CA PRO A 327 -27.58 -16.36 -20.26
C PRO A 327 -28.26 -17.72 -19.98
N ALA A 328 -28.54 -17.99 -18.71
CA ALA A 328 -29.19 -19.23 -18.25
C ALA A 328 -30.42 -18.91 -17.38
N GLN A 329 -31.38 -19.83 -17.29
CA GLN A 329 -32.52 -19.67 -16.38
C GLN A 329 -32.16 -20.22 -15.01
N GLY A 330 -32.50 -19.48 -13.96
CA GLY A 330 -32.24 -19.82 -12.57
C GLY A 330 -33.51 -19.74 -11.71
N ILE A 331 -33.53 -20.54 -10.64
CA ILE A 331 -34.58 -20.53 -9.62
C ILE A 331 -33.95 -20.23 -8.26
N VAL A 332 -34.57 -19.32 -7.51
CA VAL A 332 -34.13 -18.94 -6.16
C VAL A 332 -34.42 -20.06 -5.16
N THR A 333 -33.40 -20.51 -4.44
CA THR A 333 -33.54 -21.61 -3.46
C THR A 333 -33.74 -21.11 -2.01
N ALA A 334 -33.40 -19.85 -1.71
CA ALA A 334 -33.53 -19.23 -0.40
C ALA A 334 -34.94 -18.65 -0.13
N THR A 335 -35.43 -18.75 1.12
CA THR A 335 -36.73 -18.17 1.55
C THR A 335 -36.84 -16.67 1.28
N THR A 336 -35.75 -15.92 1.47
CA THR A 336 -35.64 -14.52 1.06
C THR A 336 -34.19 -14.23 0.66
N LEU A 337 -34.01 -13.60 -0.50
CA LEU A 337 -32.72 -13.29 -1.09
C LEU A 337 -32.64 -11.81 -1.46
N ASN A 338 -31.57 -11.15 -1.01
CA ASN A 338 -31.30 -9.75 -1.33
C ASN A 338 -30.69 -9.64 -2.72
N VAL A 339 -31.30 -8.82 -3.57
CA VAL A 339 -30.77 -8.39 -4.87
C VAL A 339 -30.05 -7.07 -4.67
N ARG A 340 -28.77 -7.02 -5.03
CA ARG A 340 -27.89 -5.87 -4.74
C ARG A 340 -27.46 -5.13 -6.00
N SER A 341 -27.08 -3.87 -5.85
CA SER A 341 -26.58 -3.04 -6.95
C SER A 341 -25.21 -3.48 -7.50
N GLY A 342 -24.48 -4.35 -6.79
CA GLY A 342 -23.19 -4.91 -7.22
C GLY A 342 -22.88 -6.29 -6.63
N ALA A 343 -21.89 -6.99 -7.22
CA ALA A 343 -21.46 -8.36 -6.91
C ALA A 343 -20.72 -8.51 -5.56
N ARG A 344 -21.25 -7.94 -4.47
CA ARG A 344 -20.68 -7.98 -3.12
C ARG A 344 -21.77 -7.77 -2.05
N VAL A 345 -21.52 -8.25 -0.84
CA VAL A 345 -22.45 -8.15 0.30
C VAL A 345 -22.63 -6.72 0.86
N ASP A 346 -21.66 -5.83 0.63
CA ASP A 346 -21.64 -4.43 1.11
C ASP A 346 -22.42 -3.47 0.20
N ARG A 347 -22.98 -3.97 -0.90
CA ARG A 347 -23.74 -3.16 -1.88
C ARG A 347 -25.19 -3.00 -1.46
N GLU A 348 -25.75 -1.85 -1.84
CA GLU A 348 -27.13 -1.48 -1.58
C GLU A 348 -28.10 -2.59 -2.03
N VAL A 349 -29.07 -2.90 -1.17
CA VAL A 349 -30.15 -3.84 -1.49
C VAL A 349 -31.21 -3.09 -2.28
N ILE A 350 -31.32 -3.42 -3.57
CA ILE A 350 -32.23 -2.76 -4.52
C ILE A 350 -33.55 -3.52 -4.70
N ALA A 351 -33.58 -4.80 -4.33
CA ALA A 351 -34.81 -5.60 -4.27
C ALA A 351 -34.64 -6.80 -3.32
N LYS A 352 -35.76 -7.42 -2.93
CA LYS A 352 -35.79 -8.72 -2.25
C LYS A 352 -36.66 -9.68 -3.05
N ILE A 353 -36.18 -10.91 -3.23
CA ILE A 353 -36.87 -11.97 -3.97
C ILE A 353 -37.00 -13.21 -3.09
N THR A 354 -38.06 -13.99 -3.26
CA THR A 354 -38.38 -15.14 -2.40
C THR A 354 -38.05 -16.46 -3.08
N LYS A 355 -38.10 -17.55 -2.32
CA LYS A 355 -37.92 -18.92 -2.83
C LYS A 355 -38.84 -19.17 -4.04
N ASP A 356 -38.33 -19.97 -4.98
CA ASP A 356 -38.99 -20.37 -6.22
C ASP A 356 -39.20 -19.23 -7.24
N THR A 357 -38.72 -18.01 -6.96
CA THR A 357 -38.69 -16.92 -7.95
C THR A 357 -37.79 -17.30 -9.13
N LYS A 358 -38.31 -17.19 -10.35
CA LYS A 358 -37.57 -17.42 -11.60
C LYS A 358 -36.79 -16.17 -11.99
N VAL A 359 -35.52 -16.35 -12.36
CA VAL A 359 -34.61 -15.26 -12.75
C VAL A 359 -33.80 -15.65 -13.98
N THR A 360 -33.45 -14.68 -14.82
CA THR A 360 -32.48 -14.91 -15.89
C THR A 360 -31.09 -14.53 -15.39
N VAL A 361 -30.17 -15.50 -15.39
CA VAL A 361 -28.76 -15.31 -15.04
C VAL A 361 -28.00 -14.86 -16.27
N ALA A 362 -27.53 -13.62 -16.28
CA ALA A 362 -26.86 -12.99 -17.41
C ALA A 362 -25.35 -13.21 -17.41
N SER A 363 -24.74 -13.30 -16.23
CA SER A 363 -23.30 -13.56 -16.07
C SER A 363 -22.96 -13.96 -14.63
N GLU A 364 -21.79 -14.55 -14.46
CA GLU A 364 -21.18 -14.82 -13.16
C GLU A 364 -19.96 -13.94 -12.95
N LEU A 365 -19.80 -13.40 -11.74
CA LEU A 365 -18.59 -12.69 -11.32
C LEU A 365 -18.34 -12.97 -9.83
N ASN A 366 -17.21 -13.61 -9.52
CA ASN A 366 -16.71 -13.79 -8.16
C ASN A 366 -17.74 -14.45 -7.19
N GLY A 367 -18.44 -15.50 -7.63
CA GLY A 367 -19.46 -16.18 -6.80
C GLY A 367 -20.83 -15.47 -6.76
N TRP A 368 -21.02 -14.44 -7.58
CA TRP A 368 -22.30 -13.76 -7.74
C TRP A 368 -22.85 -13.95 -9.15
N TYR A 369 -24.16 -14.13 -9.23
CA TYR A 369 -24.88 -14.05 -10.49
C TYR A 369 -25.43 -12.65 -10.70
N LYS A 370 -25.16 -12.08 -11.87
CA LYS A 370 -25.91 -10.94 -12.40
C LYS A 370 -27.23 -11.46 -12.93
N ILE A 371 -28.33 -11.05 -12.32
CA ILE A 371 -29.67 -11.51 -12.67
C ILE A 371 -30.53 -10.38 -13.22
N LYS A 372 -31.51 -10.76 -14.03
CA LYS A 372 -32.62 -9.90 -14.46
C LYS A 372 -33.94 -10.49 -13.97
N LEU A 373 -34.73 -9.68 -13.26
CA LEU A 373 -36.07 -10.02 -12.80
C LEU A 373 -37.11 -9.81 -13.91
N THR A 374 -38.28 -10.43 -13.75
CA THR A 374 -39.42 -10.31 -14.71
C THR A 374 -39.91 -8.86 -14.86
N ASN A 375 -39.81 -8.04 -13.81
CA ASN A 375 -40.15 -6.62 -13.83
C ASN A 375 -39.06 -5.72 -14.48
N GLY A 376 -37.99 -6.31 -15.02
CA GLY A 376 -36.90 -5.60 -15.70
C GLY A 376 -35.73 -5.17 -14.80
N THR A 377 -35.84 -5.30 -13.47
CA THR A 377 -34.77 -4.94 -12.53
C THR A 377 -33.53 -5.82 -12.75
N VAL A 378 -32.35 -5.19 -12.85
CA VAL A 378 -31.06 -5.88 -12.97
C VAL A 378 -30.25 -5.67 -11.71
N GLY A 379 -29.76 -6.78 -11.12
CA GLY A 379 -28.97 -6.74 -9.91
C GLY A 379 -28.14 -8.00 -9.70
N TRP A 380 -27.50 -8.08 -8.55
CA TRP A 380 -26.57 -9.16 -8.21
C TRP A 380 -27.07 -9.96 -7.01
N VAL A 381 -26.95 -11.29 -7.11
CA VAL A 381 -27.32 -12.24 -6.04
C VAL A 381 -26.21 -13.26 -5.85
N SER A 382 -26.09 -13.85 -4.66
CA SER A 382 -25.10 -14.92 -4.44
C SER A 382 -25.49 -16.16 -5.26
N LYS A 383 -24.50 -16.76 -5.93
CA LYS A 383 -24.65 -17.99 -6.72
C LYS A 383 -25.17 -19.15 -5.88
N ASP A 384 -24.80 -19.19 -4.60
CA ASP A 384 -25.19 -20.25 -3.65
C ASP A 384 -26.71 -20.40 -3.49
N TYR A 385 -27.47 -19.37 -3.87
CA TYR A 385 -28.92 -19.33 -3.71
C TYR A 385 -29.69 -19.39 -5.03
N ILE A 386 -29.01 -19.71 -6.14
CA ILE A 386 -29.63 -19.83 -7.46
C ILE A 386 -29.27 -21.18 -8.08
N GLN A 387 -30.29 -22.02 -8.28
CA GLN A 387 -30.16 -23.25 -9.04
C GLN A 387 -30.37 -22.96 -10.52
N VAL A 388 -29.38 -23.28 -11.36
CA VAL A 388 -29.42 -23.05 -12.81
C VAL A 388 -29.62 -24.37 -13.54
N SER A 389 -30.62 -24.46 -14.42
CA SER A 389 -30.85 -25.63 -15.26
C SER A 389 -30.08 -25.50 -16.58
N SER A 390 -29.24 -26.49 -16.88
CA SER A 390 -28.52 -26.60 -18.15
C SER A 390 -29.46 -27.09 -19.24
N SER A 391 -29.78 -26.24 -20.21
CA SER A 391 -30.45 -26.65 -21.46
C SER A 391 -29.55 -26.35 -22.66
N SER A 392 -29.23 -27.40 -23.41
CA SER A 392 -28.52 -27.34 -24.68
C SER A 392 -29.44 -26.89 -25.82
N THR A 393 -29.02 -25.80 -26.47
CA THR A 393 -29.14 -25.43 -27.90
C THR A 393 -30.53 -25.41 -28.58
N SER A 394 -30.95 -24.21 -29.06
CA SER A 394 -31.02 -23.91 -30.51
C SER A 394 -31.54 -22.49 -30.82
N SER A 395 -30.87 -21.86 -31.77
CA SER A 395 -31.02 -20.58 -32.50
C SER A 395 -32.34 -19.79 -32.49
N GLY A 396 -32.20 -18.46 -32.40
CA GLY A 396 -33.17 -17.44 -32.85
C GLY A 396 -32.57 -16.04 -32.79
N SER A 397 -32.30 -15.43 -33.95
CA SER A 397 -31.51 -14.20 -34.17
C SER A 397 -32.14 -12.91 -33.65
N THR A 398 -31.35 -12.06 -32.97
CA THR A 398 -31.25 -10.61 -33.26
C THR A 398 -30.05 -9.99 -32.53
N THR A 399 -29.13 -9.44 -33.33
CA THR A 399 -27.87 -8.72 -33.04
C THR A 399 -27.58 -8.29 -31.60
N ASN A 400 -26.73 -9.03 -30.89
CA ASN A 400 -25.99 -8.52 -29.73
C ASN A 400 -24.59 -9.17 -29.69
N SER A 401 -23.57 -8.33 -29.81
CA SER A 401 -22.17 -8.69 -30.03
C SER A 401 -21.60 -9.52 -28.87
N SER A 402 -21.40 -10.80 -29.12
CA SER A 402 -20.79 -11.77 -28.20
C SER A 402 -19.30 -11.47 -27.97
N PHE A 403 -18.85 -11.59 -26.72
CA PHE A 403 -17.44 -11.61 -26.30
C PHE A 403 -17.08 -13.00 -25.74
N PRO A 404 -15.82 -13.46 -25.86
CA PRO A 404 -14.70 -12.74 -26.46
C PRO A 404 -14.74 -12.75 -27.99
N ARG A 405 -14.35 -11.64 -28.62
CA ARG A 405 -14.15 -11.57 -30.07
C ARG A 405 -12.82 -10.93 -30.41
N THR A 406 -12.31 -11.19 -31.61
CA THR A 406 -11.09 -10.51 -32.09
C THR A 406 -11.46 -9.13 -32.63
N GLY A 407 -10.66 -8.13 -32.29
CA GLY A 407 -10.72 -6.79 -32.87
C GLY A 407 -9.41 -6.41 -33.52
N ILE A 408 -9.46 -5.54 -34.52
CA ILE A 408 -8.28 -5.02 -35.22
C ILE A 408 -8.22 -3.50 -35.05
N VAL A 409 -7.07 -2.98 -34.63
CA VAL A 409 -6.84 -1.54 -34.47
C VAL A 409 -6.81 -0.84 -35.83
N THR A 410 -7.62 0.21 -35.99
CA THR A 410 -7.79 0.90 -37.28
C THR A 410 -6.96 2.18 -37.42
N VAL A 411 -6.43 2.73 -36.31
CA VAL A 411 -5.66 3.99 -36.24
C VAL A 411 -4.16 3.76 -36.06
N SER A 412 -3.32 4.73 -36.46
CA SER A 412 -1.85 4.63 -36.40
C SER A 412 -1.30 4.39 -34.99
N SER A 413 -1.94 4.95 -33.97
CA SER A 413 -1.62 4.71 -32.57
C SER A 413 -2.88 4.75 -31.72
N LEU A 414 -3.07 3.74 -30.87
CA LEU A 414 -4.19 3.59 -29.94
C LEU A 414 -3.68 3.36 -28.52
N ASN A 415 -4.08 4.22 -27.59
CA ASN A 415 -3.73 4.12 -26.18
C ASN A 415 -4.56 3.05 -25.48
N ILE A 416 -3.88 2.17 -24.74
CA ILE A 416 -4.47 1.18 -23.83
C ILE A 416 -4.36 1.73 -22.41
N ARG A 417 -5.49 1.91 -21.73
CA ARG A 417 -5.55 2.51 -20.39
C ARG A 417 -5.95 1.50 -19.32
N SER A 418 -5.66 1.79 -18.06
CA SER A 418 -6.02 0.91 -16.95
C SER A 418 -7.53 0.89 -16.63
N GLY A 419 -8.32 1.81 -17.21
CA GLY A 419 -9.78 1.88 -17.04
C GLY A 419 -10.49 2.56 -18.23
N ALA A 420 -11.81 2.40 -18.31
CA ALA A 420 -12.69 2.89 -19.38
C ALA A 420 -12.95 4.42 -19.34
N ARG A 421 -11.89 5.23 -19.18
CA ARG A 421 -11.93 6.70 -19.20
C ARG A 421 -10.61 7.27 -19.70
N VAL A 422 -10.65 8.47 -20.27
CA VAL A 422 -9.49 9.14 -20.88
C VAL A 422 -8.43 9.60 -19.86
N ASP A 423 -8.82 9.81 -18.60
CA ASP A 423 -7.97 10.26 -17.49
C ASP A 423 -7.19 9.11 -16.82
N ARG A 424 -7.42 7.86 -17.25
CA ARG A 424 -6.79 6.69 -16.64
C ARG A 424 -5.35 6.51 -17.12
N PRO A 425 -4.45 6.05 -16.24
CA PRO A 425 -3.06 5.77 -16.58
C PRO A 425 -2.90 4.97 -17.87
N LEU A 426 -1.93 5.39 -18.69
CA LEU A 426 -1.54 4.66 -19.89
C LEU A 426 -0.83 3.37 -19.48
N VAL A 427 -1.36 2.25 -19.95
CA VAL A 427 -0.76 0.92 -19.77
C VAL A 427 0.27 0.69 -20.88
N THR A 428 -0.12 0.99 -22.13
CA THR A 428 0.75 0.95 -23.31
C THR A 428 0.05 1.63 -24.50
N SER A 429 0.71 1.74 -25.66
CA SER A 429 0.09 2.07 -26.95
C SER A 429 0.28 0.93 -27.94
N ILE A 430 -0.68 0.76 -28.85
CA ILE A 430 -0.65 -0.24 -29.91
C ILE A 430 -0.90 0.41 -31.26
N VAL A 431 -0.34 -0.16 -32.33
CA VAL A 431 -0.36 0.42 -33.67
C VAL A 431 -1.44 -0.17 -34.57
N LYS A 432 -1.72 0.51 -35.69
CA LYS A 432 -2.65 0.05 -36.73
C LYS A 432 -2.38 -1.41 -37.13
N GLY A 433 -3.43 -2.21 -37.26
CA GLY A 433 -3.35 -3.62 -37.63
C GLY A 433 -3.09 -4.58 -36.48
N THR A 434 -2.83 -4.09 -35.26
CA THR A 434 -2.66 -4.95 -34.08
C THR A 434 -3.96 -5.71 -33.79
N LYS A 435 -3.87 -7.04 -33.67
CA LYS A 435 -4.98 -7.90 -33.24
C LYS A 435 -5.09 -7.91 -31.71
N VAL A 436 -6.29 -7.72 -31.20
CA VAL A 436 -6.60 -7.75 -29.77
C VAL A 436 -7.80 -8.65 -29.49
N THR A 437 -7.84 -9.30 -28.33
CA THR A 437 -9.05 -10.00 -27.87
C THR A 437 -9.91 -9.02 -27.09
N LEU A 438 -11.12 -8.74 -27.57
CA LEU A 438 -12.12 -7.97 -26.86
C LEU A 438 -12.80 -8.88 -25.85
N LEU A 439 -12.77 -8.49 -24.58
CA LEU A 439 -13.25 -9.28 -23.45
C LEU A 439 -14.59 -8.78 -22.92
N ASP A 440 -14.83 -7.47 -23.06
CA ASP A 440 -16.04 -6.80 -22.54
C ASP A 440 -16.17 -5.40 -23.18
N SER A 441 -17.28 -4.72 -22.92
CA SER A 441 -17.56 -3.39 -23.43
C SER A 441 -18.25 -2.52 -22.36
N LEU A 442 -17.79 -1.28 -22.18
CA LEU A 442 -18.38 -0.32 -21.24
C LEU A 442 -18.41 1.07 -21.88
N GLY A 443 -19.62 1.60 -22.13
CA GLY A 443 -19.78 2.88 -22.84
C GLY A 443 -19.06 2.86 -24.19
N ASP A 444 -18.18 3.81 -24.42
CA ASP A 444 -17.36 3.92 -25.64
C ASP A 444 -16.06 3.12 -25.58
N TRP A 445 -15.92 2.16 -24.66
CA TRP A 445 -14.68 1.42 -24.44
C TRP A 445 -14.85 -0.09 -24.59
N TYR A 446 -13.85 -0.75 -25.17
CA TYR A 446 -13.64 -2.19 -25.06
C TYR A 446 -12.60 -2.49 -23.97
N LYS A 447 -12.84 -3.55 -23.20
CA LYS A 447 -11.79 -4.22 -22.42
C LYS A 447 -11.05 -5.15 -23.37
N VAL A 448 -9.74 -4.97 -23.49
CA VAL A 448 -8.91 -5.66 -24.48
C VAL A 448 -7.77 -6.42 -23.82
N ARG A 449 -7.40 -7.57 -24.41
CA ARG A 449 -6.20 -8.33 -24.09
C ARG A 449 -5.26 -8.38 -25.28
N LEU A 450 -4.01 -8.02 -25.05
CA LEU A 450 -2.93 -8.05 -26.03
C LEU A 450 -2.32 -9.46 -26.13
N THR A 451 -1.56 -9.71 -27.20
CA THR A 451 -0.89 -10.99 -27.44
C THR A 451 0.15 -11.34 -26.36
N ASN A 452 0.76 -10.34 -25.75
CA ASN A 452 1.68 -10.50 -24.61
C ASN A 452 0.97 -10.71 -23.25
N GLY A 453 -0.37 -10.86 -23.26
CA GLY A 453 -1.18 -11.11 -22.07
C GLY A 453 -1.60 -9.87 -21.29
N MET A 454 -1.13 -8.67 -21.65
CA MET A 454 -1.54 -7.42 -21.00
C MET A 454 -3.02 -7.11 -21.25
N VAL A 455 -3.72 -6.66 -20.21
CA VAL A 455 -5.15 -6.31 -20.28
C VAL A 455 -5.34 -4.82 -19.96
N GLY A 456 -6.18 -4.15 -20.74
CA GLY A 456 -6.54 -2.76 -20.51
C GLY A 456 -7.82 -2.35 -21.24
N TRP A 457 -8.03 -1.05 -21.39
CA TRP A 457 -9.22 -0.47 -22.01
C TRP A 457 -8.84 0.40 -23.20
N ALA A 458 -9.57 0.24 -24.30
CA ALA A 458 -9.37 0.96 -25.56
C ALA A 458 -10.70 1.53 -26.07
N VAL A 459 -10.67 2.66 -26.78
CA VAL A 459 -11.88 3.28 -27.32
C VAL A 459 -12.45 2.45 -28.48
N LYS A 460 -13.75 2.16 -28.45
CA LYS A 460 -14.46 1.26 -29.39
C LYS A 460 -14.33 1.68 -30.84
N THR A 461 -14.40 2.98 -31.11
CA THR A 461 -14.39 3.55 -32.46
C THR A 461 -13.10 3.27 -33.22
N TYR A 462 -12.02 2.88 -32.53
CA TYR A 462 -10.71 2.60 -33.12
C TYR A 462 -10.41 1.11 -33.26
N ILE A 463 -11.41 0.25 -33.08
CA ILE A 463 -11.30 -1.21 -33.17
C ILE A 463 -12.45 -1.75 -34.02
N ALA A 464 -12.11 -2.36 -35.15
CA ALA A 464 -13.05 -3.09 -36.02
C ALA A 464 -13.28 -4.52 -35.50
#